data_AF-A0A3D0X2I4-F1
#
_entry.id   AF-A0A3D0X2I4-F1
#
_cell.length_a   1.000
_cell.length_b   1.000
_cell.length_c   1.000
_cell.angle_alpha   90.00
_cell.angle_beta   90.00
_cell.angle_gamma   90.00
#
_symmetry.space_group_name_H-M   'P 1'
#
loop_
_entity.id
_entity.type
_entity.pdbx_description
1 polymer ?
#
loop_
_entity_poly.entity_id
_entity_poly.type
_entity_poly.pdbx_seq_one_letter_code
_entity_poly.pdbx_strand_id
1 'polypeptide(L)'
;MLNRKIISVAMLSVLLLSGCTGAQETNADTSSRAQVAAPQENKSVAEPKKEQAMKLIIDNAVVPVTWEQNASTAALQKLLPLTIKMSPYGGFEQVGSIGQSIPSEDTQLTTQYGDIVLYA
;
A
#
# COMPACT_ATOMS: atom_id res chain seq x y z
N MET A 1 16.91 3.55 -54.47
CA MET A 1 17.95 2.69 -53.91
C MET A 1 18.93 3.54 -53.11
N LEU A 2 18.90 3.47 -51.77
CA LEU A 2 20.11 3.62 -50.96
C LEU A 2 19.87 3.02 -49.57
N ASN A 3 20.30 1.78 -49.43
CA ASN A 3 20.35 1.05 -48.17
C ASN A 3 21.44 1.66 -47.28
N ARG A 4 21.14 1.93 -46.01
CA ARG A 4 22.18 2.11 -44.98
C ARG A 4 21.98 1.09 -43.86
N LYS A 5 23.03 0.31 -43.66
CA LYS A 5 23.13 -0.87 -42.81
C LYS A 5 23.29 -0.44 -41.34
N ILE A 6 22.48 -1.08 -40.50
CA ILE A 6 22.76 -1.66 -39.16
C ILE A 6 24.06 -1.20 -38.47
N ILE A 7 23.93 -0.62 -37.28
CA ILE A 7 24.91 -0.80 -36.19
C ILE A 7 24.12 -1.13 -34.92
N SER A 8 24.12 -2.42 -34.61
CA SER A 8 23.69 -3.00 -33.36
C SER A 8 24.76 -2.73 -32.30
N VAL A 9 24.39 -2.17 -31.15
CA VAL A 9 25.25 -2.17 -29.96
C VAL A 9 24.49 -2.90 -28.86
N ALA A 10 24.79 -4.20 -28.76
CA ALA A 10 24.51 -5.00 -27.59
C ALA A 10 25.51 -4.63 -26.48
N MET A 11 25.01 -4.36 -25.28
CA MET A 11 25.83 -4.39 -24.05
C MET A 11 25.06 -5.21 -23.03
N LEU A 12 25.50 -6.46 -22.96
CA LEU A 12 25.15 -7.50 -22.00
C LEU A 12 25.95 -7.25 -20.72
N SER A 13 25.29 -7.16 -19.57
CA SER A 13 25.94 -7.37 -18.28
C SER A 13 24.96 -8.01 -17.30
N VAL A 14 24.93 -9.33 -17.37
CA VAL A 14 24.47 -10.23 -16.31
C VAL A 14 25.51 -10.19 -15.19
N LEU A 15 25.10 -9.86 -13.96
CA LEU A 15 25.74 -10.36 -12.75
C LEU A 15 24.68 -10.99 -11.84
N LEU A 16 24.66 -12.32 -11.90
CA LEU A 16 24.17 -13.21 -10.85
C LEU A 16 25.21 -13.25 -9.72
N LEU A 17 24.76 -13.50 -8.47
CA LEU A 17 25.36 -14.34 -7.41
C LEU A 17 24.62 -14.00 -6.10
N SER A 18 23.74 -14.88 -5.60
CA SER A 18 24.01 -15.90 -4.54
C SER A 18 24.18 -15.26 -3.15
N GLY A 19 23.51 -15.65 -2.06
CA GLY A 19 22.74 -16.83 -1.71
C GLY A 19 23.04 -17.18 -0.24
N CYS A 20 22.01 -17.65 0.51
CA CYS A 20 22.08 -18.51 1.71
C CYS A 20 22.78 -17.90 2.96
N THR A 21 22.58 -18.32 4.21
CA THR A 21 21.83 -19.38 4.89
C THR A 21 21.95 -19.10 6.40
N GLY A 22 21.00 -19.56 7.21
CA GLY A 22 21.21 -19.65 8.66
C GLY A 22 19.94 -19.77 9.47
N ALA A 23 19.27 -20.92 9.37
CA ALA A 23 18.18 -21.34 10.25
C ALA A 23 18.70 -21.94 11.56
N GLN A 24 17.77 -22.07 12.52
CA GLN A 24 17.80 -22.94 13.72
C GLN A 24 18.75 -22.47 14.85
N GLU A 25 18.44 -22.61 16.15
CA GLU A 25 17.38 -23.37 16.79
C GLU A 25 17.16 -22.97 18.25
N THR A 26 15.96 -23.35 18.69
CA THR A 26 15.44 -23.66 20.02
C THR A 26 16.42 -23.89 21.17
N ASN A 27 16.01 -23.44 22.36
CA ASN A 27 16.00 -24.21 23.61
C ASN A 27 14.78 -23.71 24.42
N ALA A 28 13.69 -24.47 24.56
CA ALA A 28 13.46 -25.48 25.61
C ALA A 28 13.73 -24.89 27.01
N ASP A 29 12.71 -24.31 27.66
CA ASP A 29 11.72 -24.97 28.54
C ASP A 29 12.33 -25.44 29.88
N THR A 30 11.73 -25.03 31.00
CA THR A 30 11.47 -25.84 32.21
C THR A 30 11.16 -24.99 33.45
N SER A 31 9.89 -25.11 33.88
CA SER A 31 9.40 -25.30 35.26
C SER A 31 9.39 -24.16 36.30
N SER A 32 8.18 -23.58 36.43
CA SER A 32 7.30 -23.63 37.63
C SER A 32 7.78 -23.06 38.97
N ARG A 33 7.20 -21.92 39.38
CA ARG A 33 6.67 -21.74 40.74
C ARG A 33 5.56 -20.68 40.80
N ALA A 34 4.39 -21.12 41.27
CA ALA A 34 3.20 -20.33 41.47
C ALA A 34 3.41 -19.09 42.36
N GLN A 35 2.91 -17.94 41.91
CA GLN A 35 2.50 -16.85 42.78
C GLN A 35 1.15 -16.30 42.31
N VAL A 36 0.25 -16.27 43.28
CA VAL A 36 -1.12 -15.80 43.23
C VAL A 36 -1.13 -14.27 43.19
N ALA A 37 -1.72 -13.69 42.16
CA ALA A 37 -2.39 -12.40 42.21
C ALA A 37 -3.31 -12.31 41.00
N ALA A 38 -4.62 -12.34 41.24
CA ALA A 38 -5.64 -12.25 40.21
C ALA A 38 -5.59 -10.88 39.51
N PRO A 39 -5.39 -10.83 38.18
CA PRO A 39 -5.76 -9.67 37.39
C PRO A 39 -7.24 -9.82 37.06
N GLN A 40 -8.04 -8.84 37.47
CA GLN A 40 -9.39 -8.66 36.93
C GLN A 40 -9.26 -8.47 35.41
N GLU A 41 -9.54 -9.53 34.67
CA GLU A 41 -9.69 -9.52 33.22
C GLU A 41 -10.93 -8.69 32.89
N ASN A 42 -10.75 -7.36 32.78
CA ASN A 42 -11.70 -6.54 32.05
C ASN A 42 -11.54 -6.89 30.57
N LYS A 43 -12.11 -8.03 30.18
CA LYS A 43 -12.30 -8.42 28.79
C LYS A 43 -13.37 -7.50 28.22
N SER A 44 -12.98 -6.27 27.91
CA SER A 44 -13.68 -5.48 26.92
C SER A 44 -13.55 -6.28 25.62
N VAL A 45 -14.56 -7.12 25.36
CA VAL A 45 -14.78 -7.70 24.04
C VAL A 45 -15.01 -6.49 23.14
N ALA A 46 -13.92 -6.03 22.51
CA ALA A 46 -14.02 -5.09 21.42
C ALA A 46 -14.86 -5.82 20.38
N GLU A 47 -16.08 -5.36 20.18
CA GLU A 47 -16.87 -5.78 19.03
C GLU A 47 -15.98 -5.62 17.78
N PRO A 48 -15.98 -6.61 16.88
CA PRO A 48 -15.21 -6.48 15.65
C PRO A 48 -15.70 -5.23 14.96
N LYS A 49 -14.87 -4.19 14.97
CA LYS A 49 -15.14 -2.92 14.29
C LYS A 49 -15.42 -3.31 12.84
N LYS A 50 -16.70 -3.26 12.46
CA LYS A 50 -17.13 -3.57 11.11
C LYS A 50 -16.46 -2.52 10.22
N GLU A 51 -15.33 -2.87 9.61
CA GLU A 51 -14.59 -1.96 8.75
C GLU A 51 -15.51 -1.59 7.59
N GLN A 52 -16.04 -0.38 7.64
CA GLN A 52 -16.83 0.13 6.54
C GLN A 52 -15.86 0.45 5.40
N ALA A 53 -16.08 -0.20 4.25
CA ALA A 53 -15.28 0.04 3.05
C ALA A 53 -15.38 1.52 2.65
N MET A 54 -14.25 2.11 2.27
CA MET A 54 -14.19 3.48 1.76
C MET A 54 -15.03 3.62 0.48
N LYS A 55 -15.75 4.73 0.35
CA LYS A 55 -16.54 5.06 -0.84
C LYS A 55 -15.95 6.29 -1.52
N LEU A 56 -15.81 6.22 -2.84
CA LEU A 56 -15.51 7.39 -3.67
C LEU A 56 -16.84 7.97 -4.18
N ILE A 57 -16.99 9.29 -4.06
CA ILE A 57 -18.15 10.02 -4.57
C ILE A 57 -17.65 11.13 -5.49
N ILE A 58 -18.15 11.15 -6.73
CA ILE A 58 -17.87 12.19 -7.73
C ILE A 58 -19.22 12.76 -8.16
N ASP A 59 -19.40 14.07 -8.06
CA ASP A 59 -20.64 14.77 -8.45
C ASP A 59 -21.91 14.08 -7.94
N ASN A 60 -21.91 13.72 -6.64
CA ASN A 60 -22.98 12.99 -5.94
C ASN A 60 -23.22 11.53 -6.38
N ALA A 61 -22.46 11.00 -7.34
CA ALA A 61 -22.49 9.59 -7.73
C ALA A 61 -21.45 8.77 -6.96
N VAL A 62 -21.86 7.64 -6.39
CA VAL A 62 -20.91 6.67 -5.81
C VAL A 62 -20.22 5.93 -6.95
N VAL A 63 -18.90 6.02 -7.01
CA VAL A 63 -18.07 5.32 -7.99
C VAL A 63 -17.50 4.05 -7.34
N PRO A 64 -17.63 2.87 -7.96
CA PRO A 64 -17.02 1.65 -7.44
C PRO A 64 -15.49 1.76 -7.53
N VAL A 65 -14.82 1.47 -6.42
CA VAL A 65 -13.35 1.47 -6.33
C VAL A 65 -12.90 0.18 -5.66
N THR A 66 -11.91 -0.47 -6.27
CA THR A 66 -11.13 -1.52 -5.62
C THR A 66 -9.95 -0.84 -4.93
N TRP A 67 -9.98 -0.78 -3.60
CA TRP A 67 -8.89 -0.18 -2.83
C TRP A 67 -7.78 -1.20 -2.60
N GLU A 68 -6.54 -0.80 -2.88
CA GLU A 68 -5.35 -1.58 -2.56
C GLU A 68 -5.21 -1.75 -1.04
N GLN A 69 -4.64 -2.87 -0.59
CA GLN A 69 -4.43 -3.13 0.85
C GLN A 69 -2.97 -2.80 1.22
N ASN A 70 -2.69 -1.52 1.47
CA ASN A 70 -1.35 -1.04 1.83
C ASN A 70 -1.40 0.08 2.89
N ALA A 71 -0.23 0.55 3.37
CA ALA A 71 -0.19 1.59 4.39
C ALA A 71 -0.76 2.93 3.92
N SER A 72 -0.63 3.27 2.63
CA SER A 72 -1.14 4.52 2.06
C SER A 72 -2.67 4.57 2.08
N THR A 73 -3.36 3.52 1.63
CA THR A 73 -4.83 3.46 1.65
C THR A 73 -5.38 3.35 3.07
N ALA A 74 -4.69 2.64 3.97
CA ALA A 74 -5.05 2.61 5.39
C ALA A 74 -4.89 3.99 6.06
N ALA A 75 -3.87 4.77 5.68
CA ALA A 75 -3.71 6.14 6.15
C ALA A 75 -4.80 7.06 5.58
N LEU A 76 -5.12 6.95 4.29
CA LEU A 76 -6.21 7.69 3.65
C LEU A 76 -7.56 7.44 4.36
N GLN A 77 -7.85 6.19 4.73
CA GLN A 77 -9.08 5.82 5.44
C GLN A 77 -9.23 6.56 6.77
N LYS A 78 -8.13 6.82 7.48
CA LYS A 78 -8.14 7.55 8.75
C LYS A 78 -8.44 9.05 8.59
N LEU A 79 -8.30 9.59 7.37
CA LEU A 79 -8.62 10.99 7.06
C LEU A 79 -10.10 11.20 6.70
N LEU A 80 -10.89 10.13 6.59
CA LEU A 80 -12.29 10.25 6.19
C LEU A 80 -13.19 10.82 7.32
N PRO A 81 -14.21 11.62 6.96
CA PRO A 81 -14.57 12.04 5.61
C PRO A 81 -13.61 13.10 5.05
N LEU A 82 -13.20 12.93 3.78
CA LEU A 82 -12.30 13.82 3.08
C LEU A 82 -12.95 14.29 1.76
N THR A 83 -12.88 15.58 1.47
CA THR A 83 -13.29 16.16 0.19
C THR A 83 -12.10 16.82 -0.47
N ILE A 84 -11.71 16.33 -1.64
CA ILE A 84 -10.59 16.86 -2.42
C ILE A 84 -11.16 17.70 -3.55
N LYS A 85 -10.71 18.95 -3.65
CA LYS A 85 -10.98 19.78 -4.85
C LYS A 85 -10.05 19.31 -5.95
N MET A 86 -10.63 18.74 -7.00
CA MET A 86 -9.86 18.24 -8.15
C MET A 86 -9.81 19.28 -9.28
N SER A 87 -8.73 19.25 -10.05
CA SER A 87 -8.52 20.04 -11.25
C SER A 87 -7.91 19.19 -12.36
N PRO A 88 -8.23 19.47 -13.64
CA PRO A 88 -7.66 18.74 -14.76
C PRO A 88 -6.15 18.95 -14.85
N TYR A 89 -5.41 17.91 -15.19
CA TYR A 89 -3.98 17.96 -15.44
C TYR A 89 -3.61 17.06 -16.62
N GLY A 90 -2.72 17.53 -17.49
CA GLY A 90 -2.20 16.75 -18.63
C GLY A 90 -3.22 16.36 -19.71
N GLY A 91 -4.50 16.72 -19.57
CA GLY A 91 -5.58 16.35 -20.50
C GLY A 91 -6.20 14.98 -20.24
N PHE A 92 -5.65 14.18 -19.33
CA PHE A 92 -6.13 12.83 -19.02
C PHE A 92 -6.26 12.55 -17.51
N GLU A 93 -5.79 13.44 -16.63
CA GLU A 93 -5.83 13.25 -15.18
C GLU A 93 -6.71 14.29 -14.50
N GLN A 94 -7.23 13.91 -13.34
CA GLN A 94 -7.75 14.83 -12.33
C GLN A 94 -6.83 14.73 -11.12
N VAL A 95 -6.38 15.88 -10.61
CA VAL A 95 -5.46 15.93 -9.46
C VAL A 95 -5.99 16.87 -8.39
N GLY A 96 -5.68 16.57 -7.13
CA GLY A 96 -6.01 17.44 -6.00
C GLY A 96 -5.21 17.06 -4.76
N SER A 97 -4.95 18.03 -3.89
CA SER A 97 -4.17 17.79 -2.68
C SER A 97 -5.00 17.12 -1.58
N ILE A 98 -4.42 16.14 -0.90
CA ILE A 98 -4.95 15.55 0.34
C ILE A 98 -4.82 16.54 1.52
N GLY A 99 -3.97 17.57 1.40
CA GLY A 99 -3.75 18.61 2.41
C GLY A 99 -2.72 18.28 3.48
N GLN A 100 -2.22 17.04 3.51
CA GLN A 100 -1.16 16.59 4.40
C GLN A 100 -0.40 15.41 3.76
N SER A 101 0.81 15.16 4.25
CA SER A 101 1.55 13.95 3.91
C SER A 101 0.92 12.72 4.56
N ILE A 102 0.95 11.62 3.83
CA ILE A 102 0.64 10.27 4.30
C ILE A 102 1.84 9.36 3.99
N PRO A 103 1.94 8.13 4.52
CA PRO A 103 2.99 7.21 4.10
C PRO A 103 2.89 6.87 2.60
N SER A 104 4.01 6.87 1.89
CA SER A 104 4.09 6.33 0.53
C SER A 104 4.61 4.88 0.55
N GLU A 105 4.07 4.06 -0.35
CA GLU A 105 4.56 2.73 -0.66
C GLU A 105 4.79 2.65 -2.18
N ASP A 106 5.75 3.44 -2.64
CA ASP A 106 5.96 3.65 -4.07
C ASP A 106 6.52 2.39 -4.74
N THR A 107 5.87 2.00 -5.83
CA THR A 107 6.33 0.91 -6.70
C THR A 107 6.22 1.35 -8.15
N GLN A 108 7.00 0.73 -9.03
CA GLN A 108 6.85 0.99 -10.45
C GLN A 108 5.64 0.21 -10.99
N LEU A 109 4.64 0.95 -11.49
CA LEU A 109 3.45 0.39 -12.12
C LEU A 109 3.14 1.07 -13.46
N THR A 110 2.34 0.41 -14.29
CA THR A 110 1.75 0.99 -15.50
C THR A 110 0.29 1.27 -15.25
N THR A 111 -0.11 2.54 -15.21
CA THR A 111 -1.49 2.93 -14.93
C THR A 111 -2.42 2.68 -16.11
N GLN A 112 -3.68 2.42 -15.82
CA GLN A 112 -4.79 2.31 -16.75
C GLN A 112 -5.82 3.43 -16.52
N TYR A 113 -6.72 3.64 -17.48
CA TYR A 113 -7.81 4.59 -17.30
C TYR A 113 -8.69 4.19 -16.10
N GLY A 114 -8.88 5.14 -15.19
CA GLY A 114 -9.65 4.93 -13.96
C GLY A 114 -8.81 4.55 -12.74
N ASP A 115 -7.49 4.34 -12.90
CA ASP A 115 -6.61 4.13 -11.77
C ASP A 115 -6.55 5.39 -10.88
N ILE A 116 -6.45 5.15 -9.57
CA ILE A 116 -6.28 6.19 -8.55
C ILE A 116 -4.88 6.04 -7.99
N VAL A 117 -4.06 7.08 -8.16
CA VAL A 117 -2.70 7.11 -7.63
C VAL A 117 -2.63 8.08 -6.47
N LEU A 118 -2.08 7.63 -5.34
CA LEU A 118 -1.78 8.47 -4.20
C LEU A 118 -0.32 8.89 -4.26
N TYR A 119 -0.08 10.17 -4.49
CA TYR A 119 1.23 10.79 -4.32
C TYR A 119 1.29 11.39 -2.93
N ALA A 120 2.15 10.86 -2.06
CA ALA A 120 2.23 11.25 -0.65
C ALA A 120 3.43 12.16 -0.34
#